data_AF-A0A0M2PIQ2-F1
#
_entry.id   AF-A0A0M2PIQ2-F1
#
_cell.length_a   1.000
_cell.length_b   1.000
_cell.length_c   1.000
_cell.angle_alpha   90.00
_cell.angle_beta   90.00
_cell.angle_gamma   90.00
#
_symmetry.space_group_name_H-M   'P 1'
#
loop_
_entity.id
_entity.type
_entity.pdbx_description
1 polymer ?
#
loop_
_entity_poly.entity_id
_entity_poly.type
_entity_poly.pdbx_seq_one_letter_code
_entity_poly.pdbx_strand_id
1 'polypeptide(L)'
;MTACKSEETIKEEYKDNSPFFTTEYGEMFGKDGKIGIIGPKTVTENGQKWMWNFWGTGDISYKEWEVKAFKQGETEAVNPITFKDERLIPRDDVIYGHARSSVLFPSSGLWKLQVFIEGKLFDELIVDITQQ
;
A
#
# COMPACT_ATOMS: atom_id res chain seq x y z
N MET A 1 -10.80 -41.95 14.63
CA MET A 1 -9.58 -41.37 14.04
C MET A 1 -9.98 -40.10 13.32
N THR A 2 -9.85 -38.95 13.98
CA THR A 2 -10.18 -37.65 13.39
C THR A 2 -8.96 -37.14 12.64
N ALA A 3 -9.08 -37.00 11.33
CA ALA A 3 -8.04 -36.48 10.47
C ALA A 3 -7.93 -34.95 10.68
N CYS A 4 -6.82 -34.50 11.26
CA CYS A 4 -6.40 -33.10 11.13
C CYS A 4 -6.00 -32.88 9.67
N LYS A 5 -6.83 -32.17 8.91
CA LYS A 5 -6.38 -31.48 7.70
C LYS A 5 -5.50 -30.32 8.17
N SER A 6 -4.20 -30.45 7.99
CA SER A 6 -3.29 -29.30 7.97
C SER A 6 -3.74 -28.39 6.84
N GLU A 7 -4.20 -27.18 7.17
CA GLU A 7 -4.32 -26.11 6.19
C GLU A 7 -2.91 -25.81 5.67
N GLU A 8 -2.61 -26.30 4.47
CA GLU A 8 -1.46 -25.83 3.71
C GLU A 8 -1.65 -24.34 3.46
N THR A 9 -0.88 -23.52 4.16
CA THR A 9 -0.81 -22.09 3.90
C THR A 9 -0.19 -21.90 2.52
N ILE A 10 -1.04 -21.73 1.50
CA ILE A 10 -0.62 -21.46 0.13
C ILE A 10 0.16 -20.14 0.16
N LYS A 11 1.47 -20.23 -0.07
CA LYS A 11 2.33 -19.05 -0.24
C LYS A 11 1.89 -18.33 -1.52
N GLU A 12 1.32 -17.15 -1.36
CA GLU A 12 0.89 -16.33 -2.48
C GLU A 12 2.13 -15.75 -3.19
N GLU A 13 2.32 -16.11 -4.46
CA GLU A 13 3.35 -15.55 -5.34
C GLU A 13 2.75 -14.46 -6.21
N TYR A 14 3.29 -13.24 -6.09
CA TYR A 14 2.93 -12.10 -6.93
C TYR A 14 3.89 -12.04 -8.11
N LYS A 15 3.37 -11.99 -9.33
CA LYS A 15 4.21 -11.98 -10.54
C LYS A 15 4.49 -10.58 -11.06
N ASP A 16 3.57 -9.64 -10.86
CA ASP A 16 3.64 -8.32 -11.48
C ASP A 16 3.55 -7.19 -10.43
N ASN A 17 4.44 -6.20 -10.59
CA ASN A 17 4.37 -4.93 -9.87
C ASN A 17 3.08 -4.18 -10.23
N SER A 18 2.54 -3.41 -9.28
CA SER A 18 1.53 -2.41 -9.61
C SER A 18 2.09 -1.44 -10.66
N PRO A 19 1.38 -1.22 -11.78
CA PRO A 19 1.86 -0.45 -12.91
C PRO A 19 2.10 1.01 -12.51
N PHE A 20 2.94 1.67 -13.29
CA PHE A 20 3.04 3.12 -13.26
C PHE A 20 1.97 3.74 -14.17
N PHE A 21 1.42 4.87 -13.76
CA PHE A 21 0.50 5.68 -14.52
C PHE A 21 0.74 7.17 -14.23
N THR A 22 0.36 8.02 -15.17
CA THR A 22 0.59 9.47 -15.08
C THR A 22 -0.71 10.20 -14.85
N THR A 23 -0.71 11.11 -13.88
CA THR A 23 -1.80 12.04 -13.59
C THR A 23 -1.31 13.47 -13.70
N GLU A 24 -2.20 14.45 -13.56
CA GLU A 24 -1.81 15.86 -13.45
C GLU A 24 -0.91 16.17 -12.24
N TYR A 25 -0.89 15.27 -11.23
CA TYR A 25 -0.08 15.43 -10.03
C TYR A 25 1.30 14.75 -10.13
N GLY A 26 1.56 14.03 -11.22
CA GLY A 26 2.82 13.34 -11.48
C GLY A 26 2.65 11.85 -11.81
N GLU A 27 3.80 11.21 -12.01
CA GLU A 27 3.90 9.75 -12.18
C GLU A 27 3.69 9.05 -10.83
N MET A 28 2.86 8.02 -10.85
CA MET A 28 2.48 7.24 -9.68
C MET A 28 2.59 5.76 -9.99
N PHE A 29 2.77 4.93 -8.96
CA PHE A 29 2.51 3.50 -9.06
C PHE A 29 1.24 3.13 -8.29
N GLY A 30 0.47 2.18 -8.82
CA GLY A 30 -0.75 1.73 -8.16
C GLY A 30 -1.78 1.14 -9.12
N LYS A 31 -3.05 1.48 -8.90
CA LYS A 31 -4.21 1.13 -9.72
C LYS A 31 -4.89 2.40 -10.17
N ASP A 32 -4.75 2.74 -11.45
CA ASP A 32 -5.33 3.95 -12.04
C ASP A 32 -6.84 4.04 -11.75
N GLY A 33 -7.31 5.25 -11.43
CA GLY A 33 -8.68 5.52 -11.02
C GLY A 33 -9.10 4.95 -9.65
N LYS A 34 -8.19 4.35 -8.87
CA LYS A 34 -8.50 3.83 -7.52
C LYS A 34 -7.48 4.20 -6.44
N ILE A 35 -6.21 3.89 -6.62
CA ILE A 35 -5.17 4.25 -5.64
C ILE A 35 -3.82 4.42 -6.32
N GLY A 36 -3.11 5.48 -5.96
CA GLY A 36 -1.80 5.81 -6.53
C GLY A 36 -0.86 6.38 -5.48
N ILE A 37 0.40 6.03 -5.60
CA ILE A 37 1.46 6.50 -4.72
C ILE A 37 2.51 7.23 -5.55
N ILE A 38 2.79 8.48 -5.17
CA ILE A 38 3.98 9.21 -5.61
C ILE A 38 5.08 8.97 -4.58
N GLY A 39 6.23 8.50 -5.04
CA GLY A 39 7.42 8.35 -4.21
C GLY A 39 8.41 7.34 -4.80
N PRO A 40 9.65 7.31 -4.29
CA PRO A 40 10.62 6.32 -4.72
C PRO A 40 10.29 4.93 -4.13
N LYS A 41 10.51 3.88 -4.93
CA LYS A 41 10.53 2.49 -4.44
C LYS A 41 11.91 2.06 -3.92
N THR A 42 12.93 2.90 -4.16
CA THR A 42 14.24 2.78 -3.50
C THR A 42 14.16 3.43 -2.12
N VAL A 43 14.23 2.61 -1.07
CA VAL A 43 14.09 3.03 0.33
C VAL A 43 15.46 3.02 1.00
N THR A 44 15.81 4.11 1.68
CA THR A 44 17.09 4.22 2.41
C THR A 44 16.90 3.81 3.88
N GLU A 45 18.00 3.68 4.62
CA GLU A 45 17.97 3.44 6.07
C GLU A 45 17.13 4.47 6.87
N ASN A 46 16.99 5.69 6.34
CA ASN A 46 16.22 6.78 6.95
C ASN A 46 14.75 6.80 6.51
N GLY A 47 14.34 5.83 5.69
CA GLY A 47 13.01 5.74 5.10
C GLY A 47 12.79 6.68 3.92
N GLN A 48 11.58 6.64 3.35
CA GLN A 48 11.20 7.46 2.21
C GLN A 48 9.81 8.06 2.34
N LYS A 49 9.59 9.20 1.69
CA LYS A 49 8.29 9.86 1.69
C LYS A 49 7.42 9.33 0.56
N TRP A 50 6.21 8.91 0.90
CA TRP A 50 5.16 8.54 -0.06
C TRP A 50 3.97 9.48 0.09
N MET A 51 3.38 9.85 -1.05
CA MET A 51 2.13 10.61 -1.12
C MET A 51 1.07 9.74 -1.78
N TRP A 52 -0.01 9.50 -1.04
CA TRP A 52 -1.09 8.61 -1.40
C TRP A 52 -2.25 9.43 -1.96
N ASN A 53 -2.78 8.97 -3.08
CA ASN A 53 -3.98 9.52 -3.71
C ASN A 53 -4.99 8.39 -3.85
N PHE A 54 -6.19 8.64 -3.35
CA PHE A 54 -7.29 7.69 -3.33
C PHE A 54 -8.44 8.24 -4.18
N TRP A 55 -8.71 7.51 -5.25
CA TRP A 55 -9.87 7.69 -6.10
C TRP A 55 -10.91 6.66 -5.69
N GLY A 56 -12.19 7.02 -5.82
CA GLY A 56 -13.26 6.16 -5.33
C GLY A 56 -14.51 6.99 -5.11
N THR A 57 -15.19 6.74 -4.00
CA THR A 57 -16.38 7.48 -3.61
C THR A 57 -16.05 8.41 -2.44
N GLY A 58 -16.77 9.54 -2.33
CA GLY A 58 -16.57 10.51 -1.25
C GLY A 58 -16.83 9.99 0.17
N ASP A 59 -17.27 8.74 0.31
CA ASP A 59 -17.41 8.09 1.60
C ASP A 59 -16.05 7.78 2.24
N ILE A 60 -14.92 7.79 1.51
CA ILE A 60 -13.59 7.59 2.09
C ILE A 60 -13.00 8.86 2.74
N SER A 61 -13.58 10.02 2.48
CA SER A 61 -13.05 11.29 2.95
C SER A 61 -13.08 11.40 4.48
N TYR A 62 -12.02 11.97 5.05
CA TYR A 62 -11.82 12.19 6.49
C TYR A 62 -11.74 10.92 7.36
N LYS A 63 -11.71 9.74 6.74
CA LYS A 63 -11.57 8.46 7.43
C LYS A 63 -10.13 8.12 7.76
N GLU A 64 -9.95 7.29 8.77
CA GLU A 64 -8.65 6.73 9.12
C GLU A 64 -8.24 5.63 8.15
N TRP A 65 -6.94 5.49 7.95
CA TRP A 65 -6.37 4.53 7.02
C TRP A 65 -5.14 3.82 7.60
N GLU A 66 -4.90 2.59 7.15
CA GLU A 66 -3.82 1.75 7.62
C GLU A 66 -3.21 0.94 6.46
N VAL A 67 -1.97 0.50 6.64
CA VAL A 67 -1.28 -0.36 5.67
C VAL A 67 -0.70 -1.57 6.39
N LYS A 68 -0.91 -2.75 5.82
CA LYS A 68 -0.21 -3.99 6.18
C LYS A 68 0.61 -4.45 5.00
N ALA A 69 1.90 -4.69 5.21
CA ALA A 69 2.81 -5.16 4.17
C ALA A 69 3.18 -6.63 4.41
N PHE A 70 3.09 -7.43 3.36
CA PHE A 70 3.48 -8.84 3.37
C PHE A 70 4.57 -9.03 2.33
N LYS A 71 5.71 -9.58 2.74
CA LYS A 71 6.75 -9.94 1.79
C LYS A 71 6.30 -11.16 1.00
N GLN A 72 6.69 -11.25 -0.26
CA GLN A 72 6.37 -12.42 -1.08
C GLN A 72 6.83 -13.72 -0.39
N GLY A 73 5.90 -14.68 -0.31
CA GLY A 73 6.13 -15.97 0.34
C GLY A 73 6.08 -15.96 1.87
N GLU A 74 5.85 -14.80 2.50
CA GLU A 74 5.63 -14.64 3.94
C GLU A 74 4.15 -14.46 4.26
N THR A 75 3.77 -14.83 5.48
CA THR A 75 2.38 -14.78 5.96
C THR A 75 2.17 -13.77 7.09
N GLU A 76 3.27 -13.33 7.71
CA GLU A 76 3.26 -12.32 8.75
C GLU A 76 3.28 -10.92 8.11
N ALA A 77 2.40 -10.06 8.60
CA ALA A 77 2.37 -8.66 8.17
C ALA A 77 3.35 -7.82 9.00
N VAL A 78 3.98 -6.85 8.35
CA VAL A 78 4.67 -5.74 9.01
C VAL A 78 3.93 -4.44 8.72
N ASN A 79 4.06 -3.44 9.59
CA ASN A 79 3.63 -2.07 9.29
C ASN A 79 4.83 -1.31 8.69
N PRO A 80 4.83 -0.98 7.39
CA PRO A 80 5.94 -0.24 6.79
C PRO A 80 5.87 1.27 7.09
N ILE A 81 4.79 1.77 7.70
CA ILE A 81 4.56 3.20 7.93
C ILE A 81 5.19 3.62 9.26
N THR A 82 6.20 4.51 9.19
CA THR A 82 6.83 5.11 10.39
C THR A 82 6.18 6.42 10.80
N PHE A 83 5.54 7.11 9.85
CA PHE A 83 4.75 8.31 10.06
C PHE A 83 3.65 8.38 9.00
N LYS A 84 2.45 8.86 9.35
CA LYS A 84 1.40 9.18 8.38
C LYS A 84 0.52 10.32 8.84
N ASP A 85 -0.11 11.00 7.89
CA ASP A 85 -1.33 11.76 8.17
C ASP A 85 -2.40 10.76 8.69
N GLU A 86 -3.06 11.08 9.79
CA GLU A 86 -3.96 10.12 10.46
C GLU A 86 -5.21 9.80 9.64
N ARG A 87 -5.73 10.82 8.93
CA ARG A 87 -6.96 10.77 8.15
C ARG A 87 -6.74 11.17 6.70
N LEU A 88 -7.53 10.60 5.81
CA LEU A 88 -7.57 10.97 4.41
C LEU A 88 -8.23 12.34 4.23
N ILE A 89 -7.58 13.25 3.50
CA ILE A 89 -8.14 14.58 3.21
C ILE A 89 -8.55 14.64 1.75
N PRO A 90 -9.81 14.93 1.39
CA PRO A 90 -10.18 15.14 0.00
C PRO A 90 -9.44 16.36 -0.56
N ARG A 91 -9.03 16.28 -1.82
CA ARG A 91 -8.31 17.38 -2.49
C ARG A 91 -9.24 18.20 -3.39
N ASP A 92 -10.14 17.52 -4.08
CA ASP A 92 -11.09 18.06 -5.05
C ASP A 92 -12.24 17.05 -5.28
N ASP A 93 -13.04 17.25 -6.33
CA ASP A 93 -14.19 16.40 -6.66
C ASP A 93 -13.80 15.03 -7.28
N VAL A 94 -12.50 14.78 -7.49
CA VAL A 94 -11.98 13.56 -8.12
C VAL A 94 -11.15 12.74 -7.12
N ILE A 95 -10.33 13.40 -6.31
CA ILE A 95 -9.53 12.78 -5.25
C ILE A 95 -10.24 12.93 -3.91
N TYR A 96 -10.89 11.85 -3.50
CA TYR A 96 -11.64 11.78 -2.24
C TYR A 96 -10.77 11.50 -1.00
N GLY A 97 -9.49 11.13 -1.21
CA GLY A 97 -8.53 10.99 -0.13
C GLY A 97 -7.10 11.27 -0.58
N HIS A 98 -6.40 12.07 0.20
CA HIS A 98 -4.97 12.34 0.07
C HIS A 98 -4.31 12.22 1.44
N ALA A 99 -3.15 11.57 1.50
CA ALA A 99 -2.36 11.43 2.73
C ALA A 99 -0.87 11.32 2.42
N ARG A 100 -0.03 11.83 3.33
CA ARG A 100 1.42 11.66 3.28
C ARG A 100 1.85 10.59 4.28
N SER A 101 2.91 9.88 3.96
CA SER A 101 3.57 8.98 4.89
C SER A 101 5.08 8.98 4.74
N SER A 102 5.76 8.52 5.80
CA SER A 102 7.12 8.00 5.71
C SER A 102 7.06 6.48 5.80
N VAL A 103 7.79 5.82 4.91
CA VAL A 103 7.88 4.36 4.86
C VAL A 103 9.28 3.88 5.16
N LEU A 104 9.38 2.75 5.85
CA LEU A 104 10.60 2.00 6.07
C LEU A 104 10.28 0.51 5.92
N PHE A 105 10.98 -0.15 5.00
CA PHE A 105 10.83 -1.58 4.77
C PHE A 105 12.02 -2.32 5.38
N PRO A 106 11.83 -3.53 5.93
CA PRO A 106 12.91 -4.27 6.57
C PRO A 106 13.90 -4.89 5.58
N SER A 107 13.51 -5.05 4.31
CA SER A 107 14.38 -5.61 3.27
C SER A 107 13.89 -5.28 1.86
N SER A 108 14.77 -5.41 0.87
CA SER A 108 14.40 -5.39 -0.55
C SER A 108 13.49 -6.57 -0.93
N GLY A 109 12.78 -6.44 -2.05
CA GLY A 109 11.97 -7.47 -2.69
C GLY A 109 10.53 -7.04 -2.95
N LEU A 110 9.73 -8.00 -3.41
CA LEU A 110 8.31 -7.81 -3.68
C LEU A 110 7.48 -7.85 -2.39
N TRP A 111 6.66 -6.82 -2.21
CA TRP A 111 5.75 -6.65 -1.07
C TRP A 111 4.32 -6.45 -1.57
N LYS A 112 3.37 -7.19 -0.98
CA LYS A 112 1.95 -6.87 -1.06
C LYS A 112 1.58 -5.89 0.04
N LEU A 113 1.06 -4.73 -0.34
CA LEU A 113 0.50 -3.74 0.56
C LEU A 113 -1.01 -3.89 0.56
N GLN A 114 -1.59 -4.27 1.69
CA GLN A 114 -3.03 -4.19 1.92
C GLN A 114 -3.34 -2.85 2.57
N VAL A 115 -4.18 -2.06 1.93
CA VAL A 115 -4.59 -0.74 2.39
C VAL A 115 -5.99 -0.82 2.94
N PHE A 116 -6.18 -0.35 4.18
CA PHE A 116 -7.45 -0.37 4.88
C PHE A 116 -7.94 1.05 5.13
N ILE A 117 -9.26 1.24 5.06
CA ILE A 117 -9.95 2.48 5.42
C ILE A 117 -11.05 2.12 6.42
N GLU A 118 -11.04 2.71 7.62
CA GLU A 118 -11.92 2.32 8.75
C GLU A 118 -11.90 0.79 9.01
N GLY A 119 -10.71 0.19 8.98
CA GLY A 119 -10.51 -1.25 9.20
C GLY A 119 -11.02 -2.16 8.08
N LYS A 120 -11.60 -1.63 7.00
CA LYS A 120 -12.05 -2.40 5.83
C LYS A 120 -11.00 -2.38 4.74
N LEU A 121 -10.73 -3.54 4.13
CA LEU A 121 -9.81 -3.64 3.00
C LEU A 121 -10.34 -2.77 1.84
N PHE A 122 -9.56 -1.77 1.47
CA PHE A 122 -9.87 -0.87 0.37
C PHE A 122 -9.27 -1.39 -0.95
N ASP A 123 -7.97 -1.66 -0.93
CA ASP A 123 -7.28 -2.27 -2.06
C ASP A 123 -5.94 -2.88 -1.66
N GLU A 124 -5.33 -3.58 -2.62
CA GLU A 124 -4.01 -4.16 -2.52
C GLU A 124 -3.10 -3.65 -3.64
N LEU A 125 -1.81 -3.44 -3.32
CA LEU A 125 -0.78 -3.03 -4.27
C LEU A 125 0.42 -3.98 -4.16
N ILE A 126 1.10 -4.22 -5.27
CA ILE A 126 2.36 -4.97 -5.30
C ILE A 126 3.50 -4.00 -5.60
N VAL A 127 4.51 -3.96 -4.74
CA VAL A 127 5.65 -3.06 -4.87
C VAL A 127 6.97 -3.81 -4.72
N ASP A 128 7.87 -3.64 -5.68
CA ASP A 128 9.26 -4.08 -5.57
C ASP A 128 10.08 -2.97 -4.91
N ILE A 129 10.52 -3.22 -3.69
CA ILE A 129 11.31 -2.30 -2.89
C ILE A 129 12.78 -2.61 -3.05
N THR A 130 13.60 -1.59 -3.26
CA THR A 130 15.07 -1.70 -3.24
C THR A 130 15.60 -0.95 -2.02
N GLN A 131 16.30 -1.63 -1.12
CA GLN A 131 17.05 -0.97 -0.05
C GLN A 131 18.34 -0.36 -0.59
N GLN A 132 18.65 0.86 -0.15
CA GLN A 132 19.87 1.59 -0.50
C GLN A 132 20.63 2.06 0.73
#